data_AF-A0A8C5J1L1-F1
#
_entry.id   AF-A0A8C5J1L1-F1
#
_cell.length_a   1.000
_cell.length_b   1.000
_cell.length_c   1.000
_cell.angle_alpha   90.00
_cell.angle_beta   90.00
_cell.angle_gamma   90.00
#
_symmetry.space_group_name_H-M   'P 1'
#
loop_
_entity.id
_entity.type
_entity.pdbx_description
1 polymer ?
#
loop_
_entity_poly.entity_id
_entity_poly.type
_entity_poly.pdbx_seq_one_letter_code
_entity_poly.pdbx_strand_id
1 'polypeptide(L)'
;MLRPDLYTAKHTQWFYFRVQNTLAGNTVPLLTITGPGSTAGKRTVVLSARVHPGESGGSWAMRGFLDFLLSPHEDAQLLRRLFVFKVVPMLNPDGVVVGNSRCSLAGRDPNRAYGKALPGSFPGVWHLRVVLYCDFHGHSRKNNVFMYGCDGSRDSTRTRLRQRVFPLMLSKNAPDKFSFSSCKFQVQKSKEGTGRVSMWRLGVSHSYTLEVAFSGSTLGEGLPQPRGQSVPP
;
A
#
# COMPACT_ATOMS: atom_id res chain seq x y z
N MET A 1 10.06 -22.65 9.71
CA MET A 1 10.58 -22.32 11.06
C MET A 1 10.38 -20.82 11.27
N LEU A 2 9.44 -20.42 12.13
CA LEU A 2 9.22 -19.01 12.48
C LEU A 2 10.40 -18.54 13.33
N ARG A 3 11.03 -17.41 12.97
CA ARG A 3 12.06 -16.78 13.80
C ARG A 3 11.74 -15.29 13.99
N PRO A 4 11.70 -14.79 15.22
CA PRO A 4 11.83 -13.36 15.47
C PRO A 4 13.25 -12.92 15.11
N ASP A 5 13.40 -11.73 14.52
CA ASP A 5 14.67 -11.14 14.06
C ASP A 5 14.61 -9.62 14.26
N LEU A 6 15.66 -8.83 14.56
CA LEU A 6 16.93 -9.03 15.29
C LEU A 6 17.11 -7.87 16.32
N TYR A 7 16.08 -7.00 16.52
CA TYR A 7 16.31 -5.66 17.11
C TYR A 7 15.14 -4.98 17.86
N THR A 8 14.28 -5.65 18.65
CA THR A 8 13.36 -4.86 19.52
C THR A 8 13.02 -5.52 20.86
N ALA A 9 13.54 -4.95 21.94
CA ALA A 9 13.15 -5.21 23.33
C ALA A 9 11.89 -4.42 23.78
N LYS A 10 11.06 -3.90 22.86
CA LYS A 10 9.92 -3.02 23.22
C LYS A 10 8.67 -3.27 22.36
N HIS A 11 7.63 -3.81 22.99
CA HIS A 11 6.19 -3.68 22.69
C HIS A 11 5.60 -4.14 21.34
N THR A 12 6.32 -4.86 20.46
CA THR A 12 5.78 -5.29 19.15
C THR A 12 6.01 -6.78 18.90
N GLN A 13 4.97 -7.52 18.49
CA GLN A 13 5.14 -8.87 17.95
C GLN A 13 5.31 -8.80 16.43
N TRP A 14 6.45 -9.29 15.96
CA TRP A 14 6.78 -9.43 14.54
C TRP A 14 6.61 -10.88 14.12
N PHE A 15 5.92 -11.11 13.02
CA PHE A 15 5.99 -12.39 12.32
C PHE A 15 6.51 -12.13 10.91
N TYR A 16 7.73 -12.63 10.66
CA TYR A 16 8.34 -12.70 9.35
C TYR A 16 7.76 -13.91 8.61
N PHE A 17 7.14 -13.67 7.46
CA PHE A 17 6.76 -14.72 6.53
C PHE A 17 7.57 -14.55 5.24
N ARG A 18 8.31 -15.59 4.86
CA ARG A 18 8.95 -15.70 3.55
C ARG A 18 7.90 -16.16 2.55
N VAL A 19 7.53 -15.30 1.61
CA VAL A 19 6.45 -15.65 0.65
C VAL A 19 6.97 -16.50 -0.51
N GLN A 20 8.25 -16.37 -0.91
CA GLN A 20 8.97 -17.26 -1.84
C GLN A 20 10.42 -16.76 -2.03
N ASN A 21 11.32 -17.63 -2.50
CA ASN A 21 12.55 -17.19 -3.15
C ASN A 21 12.18 -16.66 -4.53
N THR A 22 12.60 -15.44 -4.85
CA THR A 22 12.49 -14.92 -6.22
C THR A 22 13.44 -15.69 -7.16
N LEU A 23 13.41 -15.38 -8.47
CA LEU A 23 14.24 -16.10 -9.45
C LEU A 23 15.73 -15.97 -9.18
N ALA A 24 16.17 -14.81 -8.67
CA ALA A 24 17.57 -14.60 -8.23
C ALA A 24 17.81 -14.96 -6.76
N GLY A 25 16.86 -15.62 -6.08
CA GLY A 25 17.02 -16.03 -4.68
C GLY A 25 16.88 -14.91 -3.65
N ASN A 26 16.47 -13.71 -4.05
CA ASN A 26 16.18 -12.63 -3.12
C ASN A 26 14.93 -12.94 -2.28
N THR A 27 14.92 -12.41 -1.06
CA THR A 27 13.81 -12.59 -0.12
C THR A 27 12.73 -11.54 -0.36
N VAL A 28 11.46 -11.96 -0.39
CA VAL A 28 10.28 -11.08 -0.28
C VAL A 28 9.70 -11.17 1.14
N PRO A 29 9.97 -10.20 2.03
CA PRO A 29 9.49 -10.23 3.40
C PRO A 29 8.01 -9.82 3.47
N LEU A 30 7.20 -10.62 4.16
CA LEU A 30 5.89 -10.22 4.66
C LEU A 30 6.00 -9.93 6.15
N LEU A 31 5.85 -8.65 6.49
CA LEU A 31 5.83 -8.15 7.86
C LEU A 31 4.41 -8.26 8.42
N THR A 32 4.30 -8.82 9.63
CA THR A 32 3.06 -8.75 10.42
C THR A 32 3.27 -7.79 11.57
N ILE A 33 2.49 -6.71 11.61
CA ILE A 33 2.60 -5.66 12.63
C ILE A 33 1.26 -5.56 13.36
N THR A 34 1.26 -5.76 14.66
CA THR A 34 0.09 -5.61 15.54
C THR A 34 0.55 -5.38 16.98
N GLY A 35 -0.34 -4.85 17.82
CA GLY A 35 -0.11 -4.68 19.25
C GLY A 35 -0.11 -6.02 19.99
N PRO A 36 0.49 -6.09 21.18
CA PRO A 36 0.58 -7.31 21.96
C PRO A 36 -0.82 -7.88 22.29
N GLY A 37 -0.88 -9.21 22.50
CA GLY A 37 -2.10 -9.94 22.79
C GLY A 37 -2.68 -10.70 21.60
N SER A 38 -3.89 -11.24 21.77
CA SER A 38 -4.53 -12.07 20.75
C SER A 38 -4.86 -11.27 19.49
N THR A 39 -4.63 -11.88 18.32
CA THR A 39 -5.07 -11.36 17.02
C THR A 39 -6.48 -11.81 16.65
N ALA A 40 -7.12 -12.65 17.47
CA ALA A 40 -8.47 -13.16 17.21
C ALA A 40 -9.47 -11.99 17.09
N GLY A 41 -10.29 -12.01 16.04
CA GLY A 41 -11.30 -10.98 15.78
C GLY A 41 -10.77 -9.66 15.23
N LYS A 42 -9.45 -9.42 15.22
CA LYS A 42 -8.87 -8.19 14.64
C LYS A 42 -9.08 -8.15 13.13
N ARG A 43 -9.31 -6.94 12.62
CA ARG A 43 -9.43 -6.67 11.17
C ARG A 43 -8.05 -6.53 10.56
N THR A 44 -7.89 -6.91 9.29
CA THR A 44 -6.59 -6.91 8.62
C THR A 44 -6.47 -5.81 7.58
N VAL A 45 -5.32 -5.14 7.57
CA VAL A 45 -4.92 -4.18 6.53
C VAL A 45 -3.73 -4.76 5.78
N VAL A 46 -3.82 -4.83 4.46
CA VAL A 46 -2.78 -5.39 3.59
C VAL A 46 -2.17 -4.27 2.76
N LEU A 47 -0.84 -4.18 2.77
CA LEU A 47 -0.09 -3.14 2.08
C LEU A 47 1.07 -3.77 1.31
N SER A 48 1.28 -3.30 0.09
CA SER A 48 2.43 -3.71 -0.73
C SER A 48 3.05 -2.52 -1.44
N ALA A 49 4.31 -2.66 -1.87
CA ALA A 49 4.97 -1.69 -2.71
C ALA A 49 5.94 -2.37 -3.68
N ARG A 50 6.38 -1.60 -4.70
CA ARG A 50 7.45 -2.00 -5.64
C ARG A 50 7.18 -3.32 -6.35
N VAL A 51 5.95 -3.52 -6.82
CA VAL A 51 5.68 -4.57 -7.81
C VAL A 51 6.35 -4.24 -9.14
N HIS A 52 6.36 -2.95 -9.52
CA HIS A 52 7.21 -2.43 -10.57
C HIS A 52 8.51 -1.89 -9.94
N PRO A 53 9.69 -2.31 -10.41
CA PRO A 53 10.93 -1.96 -9.72
C PRO A 53 11.34 -0.49 -9.81
N GLY A 54 11.07 0.19 -10.92
CA GLY A 54 11.47 1.59 -11.14
C GLY A 54 10.67 2.61 -10.32
N GLU A 55 9.61 2.18 -9.64
CA GLU A 55 8.69 3.06 -8.91
C GLU A 55 9.15 3.31 -7.47
N SER A 56 10.35 3.88 -7.32
CA SER A 56 11.00 4.11 -6.01
C SER A 56 10.20 5.02 -5.07
N GLY A 57 9.38 5.93 -5.60
CA GLY A 57 8.44 6.73 -4.80
C GLY A 57 7.52 5.88 -3.91
N GLY A 58 7.13 4.69 -4.37
CA GLY A 58 6.36 3.74 -3.57
C GLY A 58 7.12 3.23 -2.34
N SER A 59 8.45 3.09 -2.41
CA SER A 59 9.28 2.72 -1.25
C SER A 59 9.35 3.83 -0.22
N TRP A 60 9.45 5.10 -0.65
CA TRP A 60 9.47 6.23 0.27
C TRP A 60 8.13 6.40 1.00
N ALA A 61 7.01 6.24 0.28
CA ALA A 61 5.69 6.21 0.90
C ALA A 61 5.55 5.04 1.90
N MET A 62 6.03 3.85 1.54
CA MET A 62 6.03 2.68 2.43
C MET A 62 6.90 2.90 3.67
N ARG A 63 8.07 3.55 3.52
CA ARG A 63 8.94 3.90 4.64
C ARG A 63 8.25 4.83 5.62
N GLY A 64 7.65 5.92 5.13
CA GLY A 64 6.90 6.85 5.98
C GLY A 64 5.72 6.19 6.70
N PHE A 65 5.00 5.30 6.00
CA PHE A 65 3.95 4.49 6.63
C PHE A 65 4.49 3.62 7.77
N LEU A 66 5.60 2.90 7.55
CA LEU A 66 6.21 2.04 8.56
C LEU A 66 6.76 2.86 9.73
N ASP A 67 7.45 3.97 9.46
CA ASP A 67 7.97 4.86 10.51
C ASP A 67 6.84 5.36 11.41
N PHE A 68 5.72 5.83 10.83
CA PHE A 68 4.56 6.25 11.60
C PHE A 68 3.95 5.09 12.39
N LEU A 69 3.63 3.96 11.73
CA LEU A 69 2.97 2.84 12.38
C LEU A 69 3.80 2.23 13.52
N LEU A 70 5.12 2.33 13.43
CA LEU A 70 6.07 1.81 14.42
C LEU A 70 6.41 2.83 15.51
N SER A 71 6.14 4.11 15.30
CA SER A 71 6.38 5.19 16.25
C SER A 71 5.62 5.03 17.59
N PRO A 72 6.00 5.77 18.65
CA PRO A 72 5.22 5.84 19.88
C PRO A 72 3.94 6.68 19.77
N HIS A 73 3.59 7.22 18.60
CA HIS A 73 2.40 8.07 18.43
C HIS A 73 1.11 7.35 18.88
N GLU A 74 0.20 8.07 19.55
CA GLU A 74 -1.00 7.48 20.15
C GLU A 74 -1.89 6.79 19.11
N ASP A 75 -2.12 7.46 17.96
CA ASP A 75 -2.83 6.86 16.83
C ASP A 75 -2.16 5.58 16.30
N ALA A 76 -0.83 5.54 16.21
CA ALA A 76 -0.11 4.35 15.76
C ALA A 76 -0.27 3.19 16.77
N GLN A 77 -0.26 3.48 18.07
CA GLN A 77 -0.58 2.49 19.09
C GLN A 77 -2.03 2.00 19.01
N LEU A 78 -2.99 2.90 18.80
CA LEU A 78 -4.41 2.54 18.62
C LEU A 78 -4.61 1.66 17.37
N LEU A 79 -4.01 2.02 16.25
CA LEU A 79 -4.04 1.24 15.01
C LEU A 79 -3.50 -0.17 15.23
N ARG A 80 -2.33 -0.32 15.87
CA ARG A 80 -1.75 -1.64 16.22
C ARG A 80 -2.65 -2.44 17.17
N ARG A 81 -3.36 -1.78 18.09
CA ARG A 81 -4.35 -2.45 18.97
C ARG A 81 -5.53 -2.99 18.18
N LEU A 82 -6.06 -2.22 17.23
CA LEU A 82 -7.30 -2.54 16.50
C LEU A 82 -7.11 -3.45 15.28
N PHE A 83 -5.93 -3.41 14.64
CA PHE A 83 -5.69 -4.07 13.37
C PHE A 83 -4.47 -4.99 13.39
N VAL A 84 -4.47 -5.93 12.45
CA VAL A 84 -3.28 -6.65 12.01
C VAL A 84 -2.85 -6.06 10.66
N PHE A 85 -1.64 -5.55 10.58
CA PHE A 85 -1.07 -5.07 9.34
C PHE A 85 -0.20 -6.15 8.71
N LYS A 86 -0.43 -6.42 7.43
CA LYS A 86 0.32 -7.37 6.61
C LYS A 86 0.99 -6.57 5.51
N VAL A 87 2.29 -6.36 5.63
CA VAL A 87 3.03 -5.40 4.80
C VAL A 87 4.12 -6.13 4.01
N VAL A 88 4.13 -5.94 2.69
CA VAL A 88 5.20 -6.40 1.79
C VAL A 88 5.92 -5.15 1.24
N PRO A 89 7.05 -4.74 1.84
CA PRO A 89 7.71 -3.48 1.47
C PRO A 89 8.24 -3.46 0.03
N MET A 90 8.50 -4.64 -0.55
CA MET A 90 9.02 -4.77 -1.91
C MET A 90 8.62 -6.11 -2.51
N LEU A 91 7.74 -6.08 -3.52
CA LEU A 91 7.27 -7.29 -4.21
C LEU A 91 8.24 -7.83 -5.26
N ASN A 92 9.08 -6.98 -5.86
CA ASN A 92 9.96 -7.37 -6.96
C ASN A 92 11.42 -6.97 -6.70
N PRO A 93 12.08 -7.53 -5.67
CA PRO A 93 13.46 -7.19 -5.33
C PRO A 93 14.44 -7.54 -6.45
N ASP A 94 14.23 -8.63 -7.18
CA ASP A 94 15.11 -8.99 -8.30
C ASP A 94 15.16 -7.91 -9.38
N GLY A 95 13.97 -7.44 -9.80
CA GLY A 95 13.89 -6.38 -10.79
C GLY A 95 14.54 -5.08 -10.31
N VAL A 96 14.55 -4.84 -8.98
CA VAL A 96 15.23 -3.67 -8.40
C VAL A 96 16.75 -3.86 -8.50
N VAL A 97 17.26 -5.02 -8.10
CA VAL A 97 18.70 -5.34 -8.12
C VAL A 97 19.28 -5.19 -9.53
N VAL A 98 18.56 -5.63 -10.56
CA VAL A 98 19.03 -5.54 -11.96
C VAL A 98 18.68 -4.24 -12.67
N GLY A 99 18.05 -3.27 -11.98
CA GLY A 99 17.74 -1.96 -12.55
C GLY A 99 16.57 -1.95 -13.56
N ASN A 100 15.66 -2.91 -13.51
CA ASN A 100 14.46 -2.89 -14.35
C ASN A 100 13.55 -1.70 -13.99
N SER A 101 12.75 -1.24 -14.96
CA SER A 101 11.71 -0.23 -14.68
C SER A 101 10.37 -0.86 -14.28
N ARG A 102 9.95 -1.92 -14.98
CA ARG A 102 8.57 -2.44 -14.91
C ARG A 102 8.46 -3.94 -14.62
N CYS A 103 9.31 -4.76 -15.22
CA CYS A 103 9.14 -6.21 -15.24
C CYS A 103 9.95 -6.94 -14.15
N SER A 104 9.54 -8.16 -13.82
CA SER A 104 10.39 -9.13 -13.10
C SER A 104 11.50 -9.68 -14.00
N LEU A 105 12.40 -10.52 -13.46
CA LEU A 105 13.44 -11.19 -14.25
C LEU A 105 12.90 -12.09 -15.36
N ALA A 106 11.66 -12.57 -15.23
CA ALA A 106 11.00 -13.33 -16.30
C ALA A 106 10.51 -12.43 -17.47
N GLY A 107 10.79 -11.12 -17.43
CA GLY A 107 10.33 -10.18 -18.46
C GLY A 107 8.81 -9.90 -18.42
N ARG A 108 8.12 -10.28 -17.35
CA ARG A 108 6.66 -10.12 -17.20
C ARG A 108 6.32 -8.97 -16.25
N ASP A 109 5.22 -8.28 -16.52
CA ASP A 109 4.62 -7.29 -15.61
C ASP A 109 3.83 -8.06 -14.51
N PRO A 110 4.32 -8.09 -13.25
CA PRO A 110 3.66 -8.88 -12.20
C PRO A 110 2.29 -8.30 -11.83
N ASN A 111 2.09 -6.98 -12.01
CA ASN A 111 0.81 -6.32 -11.78
C ASN A 111 -0.17 -6.46 -12.97
N ARG A 112 0.04 -7.45 -13.83
CA ARG A 112 -0.95 -8.00 -14.78
C ARG A 112 -1.22 -9.48 -14.55
N ALA A 113 -0.55 -10.08 -13.58
CA ALA A 113 -0.50 -11.52 -13.39
C ALA A 113 -1.16 -12.01 -12.07
N TYR A 114 -1.87 -11.15 -11.34
CA TYR A 114 -2.54 -11.55 -10.10
C TYR A 114 -3.66 -12.61 -10.31
N GLY A 115 -4.05 -12.87 -11.57
CA GLY A 115 -4.97 -13.94 -11.97
C GLY A 115 -6.44 -13.66 -11.63
N LYS A 116 -7.37 -14.42 -12.24
CA LYS A 116 -8.81 -14.30 -11.98
C LYS A 116 -9.25 -14.94 -10.65
N ALA A 117 -8.55 -15.95 -10.16
CA ALA A 117 -8.69 -16.50 -8.81
C ALA A 117 -7.69 -17.63 -8.66
N LEU A 118 -6.76 -17.53 -7.72
CA LEU A 118 -6.31 -18.70 -6.97
C LEU A 118 -6.03 -18.24 -5.52
N PRO A 119 -6.43 -19.01 -4.50
CA PRO A 119 -6.10 -18.79 -3.10
C PRO A 119 -4.59 -18.66 -2.79
N GLY A 120 -3.72 -18.91 -3.77
CA GLY A 120 -2.26 -18.90 -3.66
C GLY A 120 -1.55 -17.58 -3.99
N SER A 121 -2.22 -16.54 -4.51
CA SER A 121 -1.54 -15.25 -4.75
C SER A 121 -1.20 -14.53 -3.45
N PHE A 122 -1.91 -14.86 -2.37
CA PHE A 122 -1.73 -14.27 -1.04
C PHE A 122 -2.09 -15.27 0.09
N PRO A 123 -1.37 -16.41 0.21
CA PRO A 123 -1.77 -17.52 1.08
C PRO A 123 -1.79 -17.12 2.58
N GLY A 124 -1.03 -16.09 2.98
CA GLY A 124 -0.98 -15.58 4.35
C GLY A 124 -2.10 -14.62 4.76
N VAL A 125 -2.99 -14.22 3.85
CA VAL A 125 -4.12 -13.30 4.14
C VAL A 125 -5.49 -13.87 3.79
N TRP A 126 -5.55 -15.03 3.15
CA TRP A 126 -6.82 -15.63 2.70
C TRP A 126 -7.83 -15.86 3.81
N HIS A 127 -7.38 -16.31 4.98
CA HIS A 127 -8.23 -16.57 6.15
C HIS A 127 -8.49 -15.33 7.00
N LEU A 128 -7.96 -14.17 6.61
CA LEU A 128 -8.06 -12.94 7.38
C LEU A 128 -9.23 -12.08 6.92
N ARG A 129 -9.88 -11.41 7.85
CA ARG A 129 -10.90 -10.41 7.55
C ARG A 129 -10.22 -9.12 7.06
N VAL A 130 -9.84 -9.09 5.79
CA VAL A 130 -9.20 -7.93 5.15
C VAL A 130 -10.22 -6.81 4.95
N VAL A 131 -9.92 -5.64 5.49
CA VAL A 131 -10.78 -4.45 5.37
C VAL A 131 -10.22 -3.38 4.46
N LEU A 132 -8.90 -3.40 4.22
CA LEU A 132 -8.24 -2.50 3.30
C LEU A 132 -7.05 -3.20 2.64
N TYR A 133 -6.93 -3.01 1.33
CA TYR A 133 -5.75 -3.35 0.54
C TYR A 133 -5.24 -2.10 -0.16
N CYS A 134 -3.94 -1.82 -0.09
CA CYS A 134 -3.33 -0.75 -0.86
C CYS A 134 -1.96 -1.15 -1.41
N ASP A 135 -1.81 -1.01 -2.72
CA ASP A 135 -0.56 -1.27 -3.44
C ASP A 135 0.10 0.05 -3.86
N PHE A 136 1.32 0.31 -3.40
CA PHE A 136 2.02 1.59 -3.60
C PHE A 136 2.87 1.53 -4.88
N HIS A 137 2.54 2.44 -5.79
CA HIS A 137 3.08 2.59 -7.15
C HIS A 137 3.66 3.98 -7.35
N GLY A 138 4.29 4.14 -8.51
CA GLY A 138 4.79 5.41 -9.01
C GLY A 138 4.12 5.81 -10.32
N HIS A 139 3.87 7.11 -10.50
CA HIS A 139 3.20 7.61 -11.69
C HIS A 139 4.07 8.62 -12.44
N SER A 140 4.41 8.31 -13.68
CA SER A 140 5.35 9.10 -14.50
C SER A 140 4.72 10.29 -15.23
N ARG A 141 3.38 10.38 -15.29
CA ARG A 141 2.68 11.38 -16.13
C ARG A 141 1.87 12.42 -15.36
N LYS A 142 1.59 12.19 -14.08
CA LYS A 142 0.73 13.05 -13.27
C LYS A 142 1.53 13.51 -12.07
N ASN A 143 1.25 14.72 -11.62
CA ASN A 143 1.75 15.25 -10.36
C ASN A 143 0.88 14.76 -9.19
N ASN A 144 1.37 15.00 -7.97
CA ASN A 144 0.71 14.71 -6.70
C ASN A 144 0.57 13.22 -6.38
N VAL A 145 0.14 12.93 -5.16
CA VAL A 145 -0.26 11.61 -4.71
C VAL A 145 -1.75 11.42 -4.98
N PHE A 146 -2.19 10.27 -5.47
CA PHE A 146 -3.61 9.98 -5.68
C PHE A 146 -3.87 8.47 -5.67
N MET A 147 -5.14 8.05 -5.72
CA MET A 147 -5.52 6.65 -5.68
C MET A 147 -6.36 6.19 -6.87
N TYR A 148 -6.10 4.96 -7.30
CA TYR A 148 -7.02 4.21 -8.14
C TYR A 148 -7.78 3.17 -7.31
N GLY A 149 -9.11 3.24 -7.30
CA GLY A 149 -9.99 2.27 -6.68
C GLY A 149 -10.63 1.31 -7.69
N CYS A 150 -11.75 0.72 -7.31
CA CYS A 150 -12.57 -0.17 -8.15
C CYS A 150 -14.06 0.10 -7.93
N ASP A 151 -14.78 0.40 -9.01
CA ASP A 151 -16.25 0.43 -9.08
C ASP A 151 -16.76 -0.79 -9.87
N GLY A 152 -17.80 -1.43 -9.37
CA GLY A 152 -18.60 -2.40 -10.11
C GLY A 152 -19.71 -1.73 -10.92
N SER A 153 -20.04 -2.30 -12.08
CA SER A 153 -21.18 -1.84 -12.90
C SER A 153 -22.50 -1.94 -12.12
N ARG A 154 -22.64 -2.98 -11.29
CA ARG A 154 -23.82 -3.24 -10.43
C ARG A 154 -23.72 -2.64 -9.02
N ASP A 155 -22.65 -1.90 -8.71
CA ASP A 155 -22.49 -1.30 -7.38
C ASP A 155 -23.58 -0.26 -7.12
N SER A 156 -24.19 -0.30 -5.93
CA SER A 156 -25.12 0.75 -5.50
C SER A 156 -24.37 2.08 -5.28
N THR A 157 -25.10 3.20 -5.33
CA THR A 157 -24.54 4.52 -5.01
C THR A 157 -23.85 4.54 -3.65
N ARG A 158 -24.44 3.88 -2.64
CA ARG A 158 -23.85 3.74 -1.31
C ARG A 158 -22.50 3.02 -1.33
N THR A 159 -22.37 1.98 -2.16
CA THR A 159 -21.11 1.22 -2.31
C THR A 159 -20.02 2.08 -2.94
N ARG A 160 -20.36 2.79 -4.02
CA ARG A 160 -19.45 3.73 -4.72
C ARG A 160 -18.99 4.86 -3.80
N LEU A 161 -19.88 5.43 -3.00
CA LEU A 161 -19.54 6.45 -2.01
C LEU A 161 -18.58 5.91 -0.96
N ARG A 162 -18.86 4.73 -0.41
CA ARG A 162 -18.00 4.08 0.60
C ARG A 162 -16.57 3.88 0.10
N GLN A 163 -16.39 3.47 -1.16
CA GLN A 163 -15.06 3.32 -1.77
C GLN A 163 -14.29 4.65 -1.90
N ARG A 164 -14.98 5.79 -1.89
CA ARG A 164 -14.41 7.15 -2.04
C ARG A 164 -14.09 7.84 -0.73
N VAL A 165 -14.71 7.43 0.38
CA VAL A 165 -14.51 8.07 1.70
C VAL A 165 -13.04 8.09 2.09
N PHE A 166 -12.33 6.98 1.94
CA PHE A 166 -10.93 6.91 2.37
C PHE A 166 -10.00 7.84 1.56
N PRO A 167 -9.99 7.82 0.20
CA PRO A 167 -9.24 8.81 -0.57
C PRO A 167 -9.66 10.26 -0.31
N LEU A 168 -10.95 10.51 -0.04
CA LEU A 168 -11.42 11.85 0.29
C LEU A 168 -10.83 12.32 1.62
N MET A 169 -10.85 11.47 2.65
CA MET A 169 -10.23 11.78 3.94
C MET A 169 -8.73 12.02 3.80
N LEU A 170 -8.02 11.27 2.94
CA LEU A 170 -6.61 11.53 2.66
C LEU A 170 -6.37 12.93 2.07
N SER A 171 -7.21 13.38 1.14
CA SER A 171 -7.09 14.76 0.60
C SER A 171 -7.31 15.85 1.64
N LYS A 172 -8.07 15.56 2.71
CA LYS A 172 -8.28 16.51 3.80
C LYS A 172 -7.12 16.52 4.80
N ASN A 173 -6.47 15.38 5.01
CA ASN A 173 -5.34 15.24 5.92
C ASN A 173 -3.99 15.60 5.28
N ALA A 174 -3.88 15.52 3.95
CA ALA A 174 -2.67 15.87 3.20
C ALA A 174 -3.02 16.76 1.99
N PRO A 175 -3.60 17.96 2.20
CA PRO A 175 -4.13 18.80 1.11
C PRO A 175 -3.04 19.33 0.17
N ASP A 176 -1.80 19.38 0.63
CA ASP A 176 -0.62 19.83 -0.13
C ASP A 176 0.08 18.69 -0.90
N LYS A 177 -0.41 17.45 -0.77
CA LYS A 177 0.20 16.26 -1.39
C LYS A 177 -0.80 15.38 -2.14
N PHE A 178 -2.03 15.24 -1.63
CA PHE A 178 -2.99 14.26 -2.12
C PHE A 178 -4.11 14.90 -2.95
N SER A 179 -4.20 14.50 -4.23
CA SER A 179 -5.21 14.97 -5.18
C SER A 179 -6.40 14.00 -5.28
N PHE A 180 -7.51 14.32 -4.61
CA PHE A 180 -8.74 13.54 -4.75
C PHE A 180 -9.32 13.60 -6.17
N SER A 181 -9.23 14.75 -6.85
CA SER A 181 -9.69 14.93 -8.23
C SER A 181 -8.95 14.04 -9.24
N SER A 182 -7.71 13.67 -8.93
CA SER A 182 -6.90 12.75 -9.75
C SER A 182 -7.27 11.28 -9.56
N CYS A 183 -8.05 10.95 -8.53
CA CYS A 183 -8.47 9.58 -8.25
C CYS A 183 -9.42 9.05 -9.32
N LYS A 184 -9.35 7.75 -9.60
CA LYS A 184 -10.23 7.05 -10.55
C LYS A 184 -10.68 5.72 -9.97
N PHE A 185 -11.94 5.37 -10.17
CA PHE A 185 -12.54 4.16 -9.59
C PHE A 185 -13.03 3.18 -10.66
N GLN A 186 -13.38 3.66 -11.85
CA GLN A 186 -13.74 2.79 -12.97
C GLN A 186 -12.55 1.91 -13.39
N VAL A 187 -12.78 0.59 -13.43
CA VAL A 187 -11.77 -0.40 -13.82
C VAL A 187 -11.70 -0.48 -15.35
N GLN A 188 -10.51 -0.29 -15.91
CA GLN A 188 -10.24 -0.49 -17.33
C GLN A 188 -9.90 -1.96 -17.60
N LYS A 189 -10.28 -2.49 -18.78
CA LYS A 189 -10.01 -3.89 -19.20
C LYS A 189 -8.54 -4.29 -19.05
N SER A 190 -7.62 -3.39 -19.40
CA SER A 190 -6.16 -3.61 -19.30
C SER A 190 -5.63 -3.68 -17.86
N LYS A 191 -6.47 -3.36 -16.86
CA LYS A 191 -6.14 -3.33 -15.43
C LYS A 191 -6.82 -4.44 -14.63
N GLU A 192 -7.54 -5.35 -15.28
CA GLU A 192 -8.23 -6.45 -14.61
C GLU A 192 -7.30 -7.42 -13.85
N GLY A 193 -6.04 -7.53 -14.29
CA GLY A 193 -5.02 -8.37 -13.65
C GLY A 193 -4.19 -7.67 -12.57
N THR A 194 -4.61 -6.49 -12.12
CA THR A 194 -3.89 -5.73 -11.07
C THR A 194 -4.28 -6.22 -9.67
N GLY A 195 -3.37 -6.08 -8.71
CA GLY A 195 -3.59 -6.51 -7.33
C GLY A 195 -4.84 -5.89 -6.71
N ARG A 196 -5.11 -4.60 -6.94
CA ARG A 196 -6.31 -3.94 -6.41
C ARG A 196 -7.60 -4.56 -6.93
N VAL A 197 -7.65 -4.95 -8.21
CA VAL A 197 -8.86 -5.54 -8.82
C VAL A 197 -9.05 -6.95 -8.29
N SER A 198 -7.98 -7.73 -8.16
CA SER A 198 -8.04 -9.06 -7.55
C SER A 198 -8.57 -9.00 -6.12
N MET A 199 -8.04 -8.12 -5.27
CA MET A 199 -8.51 -7.98 -3.88
C MET A 199 -9.95 -7.44 -3.79
N TRP A 200 -10.34 -6.53 -4.69
CA TRP A 200 -11.72 -6.05 -4.78
C TRP A 200 -12.69 -7.17 -5.16
N ARG A 201 -12.34 -8.02 -6.13
CA ARG A 201 -13.14 -9.20 -6.52
C ARG A 201 -13.28 -10.23 -5.40
N LEU A 202 -12.33 -10.24 -4.46
CA LEU A 202 -12.39 -11.04 -3.22
C LEU A 202 -13.25 -10.40 -2.11
N GLY A 203 -13.93 -9.29 -2.39
CA GLY A 203 -14.85 -8.63 -1.46
C GLY A 203 -14.22 -7.51 -0.62
N VAL A 204 -12.94 -7.17 -0.83
CA VAL A 204 -12.30 -6.04 -0.13
C VAL A 204 -12.75 -4.73 -0.78
N SER A 205 -13.74 -4.07 -0.18
CA SER A 205 -14.30 -2.83 -0.74
C SER A 205 -13.27 -1.69 -0.82
N HIS A 206 -12.39 -1.57 0.18
CA HIS A 206 -11.33 -0.56 0.22
C HIS A 206 -10.04 -1.11 -0.39
N SER A 207 -10.06 -1.32 -1.70
CA SER A 207 -8.93 -1.86 -2.45
C SER A 207 -8.38 -0.83 -3.43
N TYR A 208 -7.13 -0.43 -3.24
CA TYR A 208 -6.54 0.72 -3.92
C TYR A 208 -5.17 0.44 -4.51
N THR A 209 -4.82 1.21 -5.54
CA THR A 209 -3.43 1.51 -5.90
C THR A 209 -3.17 2.95 -5.48
N LEU A 210 -2.16 3.18 -4.64
CA LEU A 210 -1.65 4.52 -4.32
C LEU A 210 -0.57 4.87 -5.34
N GLU A 211 -0.72 5.99 -6.02
CA GLU A 211 0.19 6.47 -7.06
C GLU A 211 0.97 7.66 -6.52
N VAL A 212 2.29 7.54 -6.44
CA VAL A 212 3.20 8.64 -6.05
C VAL A 212 3.83 9.21 -7.31
N ALA A 213 3.60 10.50 -7.59
CA ALA A 213 4.16 11.16 -8.76
C ALA A 213 5.70 11.16 -8.75
N PHE A 214 6.31 10.91 -9.92
CA PHE A 214 7.75 11.08 -10.11
C PHE A 214 8.16 12.55 -10.11
N SER A 215 7.28 13.43 -10.59
CA SER A 215 7.50 14.87 -10.73
C SER A 215 7.13 15.68 -9.48
N GLY A 216 6.75 15.04 -8.38
CA GLY A 216 6.41 15.73 -7.13
C GLY A 216 4.97 16.28 -7.07
N SER A 217 4.73 17.17 -6.11
CA SER A 217 3.42 17.81 -5.87
C SER A 217 3.37 19.20 -6.49
N THR A 218 2.26 19.52 -7.15
CA THR A 218 1.89 20.89 -7.55
C THR A 218 0.78 21.45 -6.66
N LEU A 219 0.38 20.73 -5.62
CA LEU A 219 -0.58 21.22 -4.62
C LEU A 219 0.18 22.05 -3.57
N GLY A 220 -0.45 23.12 -3.09
CA GLY A 220 0.14 24.00 -2.08
C GLY A 220 0.99 25.14 -2.64
N GLU A 221 1.43 25.08 -3.90
CA GLU A 221 2.03 26.23 -4.59
C GLU A 221 0.93 27.25 -4.94
N GLY A 222 0.76 28.24 -4.07
CA GLY A 222 -0.27 29.28 -4.20
C GLY A 222 -0.96 29.67 -2.89
N LEU A 223 -0.72 28.95 -1.79
CA LEU A 223 -1.11 29.43 -0.46
C LEU A 223 -0.02 30.39 0.05
N PRO A 224 -0.35 31.65 0.39
CA PRO A 224 0.63 32.55 0.98
C PRO A 224 1.20 31.90 2.24
N GLN A 225 2.52 31.84 2.33
CA GLN A 225 3.20 31.54 3.59
C GLN A 225 2.66 32.50 4.66
N PRO A 226 2.27 32.02 5.85
CA PRO A 226 1.98 32.93 6.95
C PRO A 226 3.23 33.78 7.18
N ARG A 227 3.13 35.11 6.94
CA ARG A 227 4.21 36.04 7.23
C ARG A 227 4.50 35.95 8.72
N GLY A 228 5.73 35.59 9.05
CA GLY A 228 6.25 35.70 10.41
C GLY A 228 6.36 34.37 11.12
N GLN A 229 7.44 33.64 10.83
CA GLN A 229 8.27 33.02 11.86
C GLN A 229 9.65 32.80 11.25
N SER A 230 10.55 33.74 11.57
CA SER A 230 11.98 33.61 11.32
C SER A 230 12.49 32.35 12.02
N VAL A 231 13.07 31.43 11.26
CA VAL A 231 13.88 30.35 11.82
C VAL A 231 15.23 30.99 12.20
N PRO A 232 15.64 30.97 13.48
CA PRO A 232 16.96 31.44 13.88
C PRO A 232 18.06 30.50 13.33
N PRO A 233 19.30 31.01 13.19
CA PRO A 233 20.35 30.42 12.35
C PRO A 233 20.77 28.99 12.74
#